data_AF-A0AAD2GEZ3-F1
#
_entry.id   AF-A0AAD2GEZ3-F1
#
_cell.length_a   1.000
_cell.length_b   1.000
_cell.length_c   1.000
_cell.angle_alpha   90.00
_cell.angle_beta   90.00
_cell.angle_gamma   90.00
#
_symmetry.space_group_name_H-M   'P 1'
#
loop_
_entity.id
_entity.type
_entity.pdbx_description
1 polymer ?
#
loop_
_entity_poly.entity_id
_entity_poly.type
_entity_poly.pdbx_seq_one_letter_code
_entity_poly.pdbx_strand_id
1 'polypeptide(L)'
;MSISILQAGPAIMYGGLALGLGYGTFVREKEPSWKMPAIISAGFFCFTAFTVYQEGLLGVIPNHTSNYWGNQVWYDLLYSVGLFWFAVVERAKKVGMPLLPWFIYVICTASIGGLHMYARILYLEEEKGLAHKKL
;
A
#
# COMPACT_ATOMS: atom_id res chain seq x y z
N MET A 1 -14.43 -25.55 -16.91
CA MET A 1 -13.15 -24.90 -16.59
C MET A 1 -13.27 -24.35 -15.17
N SER A 2 -12.58 -24.91 -14.18
CA SER A 2 -12.58 -24.40 -12.80
C SER A 2 -11.57 -23.25 -12.69
N ILE A 3 -11.99 -22.08 -12.20
CA ILE A 3 -11.10 -20.96 -11.93
C ILE A 3 -10.32 -21.27 -10.65
N SER A 4 -8.98 -21.22 -10.72
CA SER A 4 -8.15 -21.39 -9.54
C SER A 4 -8.17 -20.15 -8.64
N ILE A 5 -7.85 -20.31 -7.36
CA ILE A 5 -7.75 -19.18 -6.41
C ILE A 5 -6.75 -18.12 -6.88
N LEU A 6 -5.68 -18.53 -7.57
CA LEU A 6 -4.66 -17.64 -8.14
C LEU A 6 -5.21 -16.78 -9.28
N GLN A 7 -6.18 -17.30 -10.04
CA GLN A 7 -6.85 -16.57 -11.12
C GLN A 7 -8.00 -15.70 -10.60
N ALA A 8 -8.67 -16.13 -9.53
CA ALA A 8 -9.75 -15.37 -8.89
C ALA A 8 -9.22 -14.21 -8.01
N GLY A 9 -8.03 -14.36 -7.42
CA GLY A 9 -7.43 -13.40 -6.49
C GLY A 9 -7.41 -11.96 -7.00
N PRO A 10 -6.89 -11.67 -8.21
CA PRO A 10 -6.88 -10.31 -8.76
C PRO A 10 -8.28 -9.70 -8.88
N ALA A 11 -9.27 -10.47 -9.37
CA ALA A 11 -10.65 -9.99 -9.51
C ALA A 11 -11.28 -9.63 -8.16
N ILE A 12 -11.03 -10.45 -7.13
CA ILE A 12 -11.49 -10.19 -5.76
C ILE A 12 -10.86 -8.90 -5.23
N MET A 13 -9.55 -8.71 -5.44
CA MET A 13 -8.85 -7.50 -5.01
C MET A 13 -9.34 -6.24 -5.73
N TYR A 14 -9.63 -6.31 -7.03
CA TYR A 14 -10.22 -5.21 -7.77
C TYR A 14 -11.61 -4.84 -7.25
N GLY A 15 -12.47 -5.83 -6.99
CA GLY A 15 -13.79 -5.60 -6.40
C GLY A 15 -13.69 -4.95 -5.02
N GLY A 16 -12.81 -5.47 -4.15
CA GLY A 16 -12.56 -4.90 -2.82
C GLY A 16 -12.03 -3.47 -2.87
N LEU A 17 -11.08 -3.18 -3.79
CA LEU A 17 -10.55 -1.85 -3.99
C LEU A 17 -11.62 -0.87 -4.48
N ALA A 18 -12.40 -1.25 -5.50
CA ALA A 18 -13.46 -0.40 -6.05
C ALA A 18 -14.52 -0.07 -4.99
N LEU A 19 -14.93 -1.06 -4.19
CA LEU A 19 -15.86 -0.85 -3.08
C LEU A 19 -15.25 0.03 -1.99
N GLY A 20 -13.98 -0.21 -1.63
CA GLY A 20 -13.28 0.58 -0.61
C GLY A 20 -13.11 2.04 -1.01
N LEU A 21 -12.71 2.30 -2.27
CA LEU A 21 -12.62 3.65 -2.83
C LEU A 21 -14.00 4.30 -2.91
N GLY A 22 -15.00 3.60 -3.46
CA GLY A 22 -16.36 4.13 -3.57
C GLY A 22 -16.95 4.49 -2.20
N TYR A 23 -16.80 3.62 -1.21
CA TYR A 23 -17.23 3.90 0.16
C TYR A 23 -16.47 5.08 0.76
N GLY A 24 -15.13 5.09 0.64
CA GLY A 24 -14.27 6.15 1.17
C GLY A 24 -14.56 7.53 0.57
N THR A 25 -14.94 7.59 -0.70
CA THR A 25 -15.20 8.84 -1.43
C THR A 25 -16.65 9.31 -1.28
N PHE A 26 -17.63 8.41 -1.38
CA PHE A 26 -19.04 8.79 -1.53
C PHE A 26 -19.88 8.58 -0.27
N VAL A 27 -19.38 7.82 0.72
CA VAL A 27 -20.17 7.45 1.90
C VAL A 27 -19.49 7.88 3.20
N ARG A 28 -18.16 7.80 3.28
CA ARG A 28 -17.45 8.02 4.53
C ARG A 28 -17.33 9.50 4.87
N GLU A 29 -18.02 9.91 5.94
CA GLU A 29 -17.95 11.29 6.46
C GLU A 29 -16.81 11.48 7.48
N LYS A 30 -16.30 10.40 8.08
CA LYS A 30 -15.25 10.45 9.11
C LYS A 30 -13.84 10.49 8.53
N GLU A 31 -12.93 11.08 9.31
CA GLU A 31 -11.49 11.10 9.04
C GLU A 31 -10.87 9.68 9.01
N PRO A 32 -9.74 9.48 8.30
CA PRO A 32 -9.16 8.16 8.13
C PRO A 32 -8.54 7.63 9.43
N SER A 33 -9.01 6.48 9.90
CA SER A 33 -8.37 5.78 11.01
C SER A 33 -7.05 5.14 10.55
N TRP A 34 -5.99 5.32 11.33
CA TRP A 34 -4.69 4.67 11.11
C TRP A 34 -4.75 3.13 11.15
N LYS A 35 -5.76 2.56 11.83
CA LYS A 35 -5.91 1.11 12.01
C LYS A 35 -6.11 0.38 10.68
N MET A 36 -6.86 0.97 9.76
CA MET A 36 -7.15 0.35 8.47
C MET A 36 -5.88 0.11 7.63
N PRO A 37 -5.06 1.13 7.30
CA PRO A 37 -3.82 0.89 6.57
C PRO A 37 -2.84 0.00 7.34
N ALA A 38 -2.83 0.04 8.69
CA ALA A 38 -1.99 -0.87 9.49
C ALA A 38 -2.40 -2.34 9.31
N ILE A 39 -3.70 -2.65 9.38
CA ILE A 39 -4.23 -4.02 9.22
C ILE A 39 -3.96 -4.53 7.79
N ILE A 40 -4.22 -3.69 6.78
CA ILE A 40 -3.97 -4.07 5.38
C ILE A 40 -2.48 -4.32 5.15
N SER A 41 -1.61 -3.45 5.68
CA SER A 41 -0.16 -3.62 5.60
C SER A 41 0.29 -4.93 6.25
N ALA A 42 -0.22 -5.26 7.44
CA ALA A 42 0.13 -6.48 8.16
C ALA A 42 -0.35 -7.73 7.41
N GLY A 43 -1.60 -7.71 6.92
CA GLY A 43 -2.16 -8.81 6.12
C GLY A 43 -1.36 -9.06 4.85
N PHE A 44 -1.01 -8.00 4.11
CA PHE A 44 -0.22 -8.13 2.89
C PHE A 44 1.22 -8.56 3.18
N PHE A 45 1.84 -8.08 4.25
CA PHE A 45 3.15 -8.56 4.69
C PHE A 45 3.15 -10.07 4.98
N CYS A 46 2.15 -10.58 5.72
CA CYS A 46 2.03 -12.02 5.97
C CYS A 46 1.88 -12.82 4.68
N PHE A 47 1.07 -12.33 3.73
CA PHE A 47 0.93 -12.96 2.42
C PHE A 47 2.25 -12.95 1.64
N THR A 48 2.96 -11.81 1.58
CA THR A 48 4.28 -11.71 0.94
C THR A 48 5.30 -12.65 1.59
N ALA A 49 5.32 -12.75 2.92
CA ALA A 49 6.21 -13.67 3.63
C ALA A 49 5.89 -15.13 3.28
N PHE A 50 4.61 -15.49 3.18
CA PHE A 50 4.18 -16.80 2.70
C PHE A 50 4.62 -17.06 1.24
N THR A 51 4.44 -16.10 0.33
CA THR A 51 4.90 -16.22 -1.06
C THR A 51 6.41 -16.41 -1.13
N VAL A 52 7.20 -15.63 -0.40
CA VAL A 52 8.66 -15.78 -0.35
C VAL A 52 9.07 -17.13 0.21
N TYR A 53 8.35 -17.65 1.21
CA TYR A 53 8.59 -18.99 1.74
C TYR A 53 8.32 -20.10 0.71
N GLN A 54 7.27 -19.95 -0.11
CA GLN A 54 6.88 -20.96 -1.11
C GLN A 54 7.69 -20.89 -2.41
N GLU A 55 7.99 -19.68 -2.89
CA GLU A 55 8.48 -19.43 -4.25
C GLU A 55 9.88 -18.81 -4.27
N GLY A 56 10.42 -18.45 -3.10
CA GLY A 56 11.69 -17.75 -2.95
C GLY A 56 11.60 -16.26 -3.28
N LEU A 57 12.59 -15.50 -2.83
CA LEU A 57 12.63 -14.05 -3.06
C LEU A 57 12.87 -13.68 -4.54
N LEU A 58 13.64 -14.52 -5.26
CA LEU A 58 14.05 -14.24 -6.63
C LEU A 58 12.94 -14.45 -7.66
N GLY A 59 11.81 -15.06 -7.30
CA GLY A 59 10.65 -15.23 -8.18
C GLY A 59 10.07 -13.90 -8.70
N VAL A 60 10.33 -12.80 -7.97
CA VAL A 60 9.90 -11.45 -8.37
C VAL A 60 10.52 -10.99 -9.70
N ILE A 61 11.74 -11.42 -10.03
CA ILE A 61 12.44 -10.97 -11.24
C ILE A 61 11.75 -11.51 -12.50
N PRO A 62 11.66 -12.83 -12.71
CA PRO A 62 11.01 -13.37 -13.90
C PRO A 62 9.54 -12.97 -13.99
N ASN A 63 8.84 -12.78 -12.86
CA ASN A 63 7.44 -12.34 -12.88
C ASN A 63 7.25 -10.95 -13.52
N HIS A 64 8.25 -10.07 -13.45
CA HIS A 64 8.17 -8.71 -14.00
C HIS A 64 8.92 -8.54 -15.33
N THR A 65 9.84 -9.44 -15.68
CA THR A 65 10.69 -9.26 -16.88
C THR A 65 10.38 -10.21 -18.04
N SER A 66 9.48 -11.20 -17.86
CA SER A 66 9.27 -12.25 -18.86
C SER A 66 8.43 -11.82 -20.07
N ASN A 67 7.66 -10.74 -19.97
CA ASN A 67 6.82 -10.23 -21.06
C ASN A 67 6.42 -8.77 -20.83
N TYR A 68 5.80 -8.15 -21.85
CA TYR A 68 5.38 -6.75 -21.78
C TYR A 68 4.31 -6.47 -20.72
N TRP A 69 3.41 -7.42 -20.42
CA TRP A 69 2.42 -7.26 -19.36
C TRP A 69 3.07 -7.23 -17.97
N GLY A 70 4.03 -8.11 -17.71
CA GLY A 70 4.82 -8.11 -16.48
C GLY A 70 5.56 -6.78 -16.28
N ASN A 71 6.20 -6.27 -17.34
CA ASN A 71 6.86 -4.97 -17.31
C ASN A 71 5.87 -3.83 -17.06
N GLN A 72 4.70 -3.84 -17.73
CA GLN A 72 3.70 -2.81 -17.56
C GLN A 72 3.18 -2.76 -16.11
N VAL A 73 2.86 -3.92 -15.51
CA VAL A 73 2.43 -4.00 -14.11
C VAL A 73 3.53 -3.53 -13.15
N TRP A 74 4.79 -3.86 -13.44
CA TRP A 74 5.93 -3.37 -12.67
C TRP A 74 6.03 -1.84 -12.70
N TYR A 75 5.89 -1.23 -13.89
CA TYR A 75 5.92 0.22 -14.03
C TYR A 75 4.76 0.90 -13.31
N ASP A 76 3.54 0.35 -13.39
CA ASP A 76 2.38 0.85 -12.65
C ASP A 76 2.63 0.83 -11.13
N LEU A 77 3.25 -0.23 -10.61
CA LEU A 77 3.64 -0.29 -9.20
C LEU A 77 4.64 0.83 -8.84
N LEU A 78 5.70 1.00 -9.64
CA LEU A 78 6.72 2.04 -9.39
C LEU A 78 6.15 3.45 -9.45
N TYR A 79 5.29 3.75 -10.43
CA TYR A 79 4.63 5.05 -10.54
C TYR A 79 3.65 5.27 -9.39
N SER A 80 2.89 4.25 -8.98
CA SER A 80 1.98 4.33 -7.83
C SER A 80 2.72 4.62 -6.53
N VAL A 81 3.86 3.96 -6.29
CA VAL A 81 4.72 4.23 -5.13
C VAL A 81 5.27 5.65 -5.17
N GLY A 82 5.72 6.12 -6.34
CA GLY A 82 6.19 7.51 -6.51
C GLY A 82 5.09 8.54 -6.20
N LEU A 83 3.91 8.38 -6.79
CA LEU A 83 2.76 9.25 -6.54
C LEU A 83 2.36 9.25 -5.06
N PHE A 84 2.29 8.07 -4.44
CA PHE A 84 2.01 7.93 -3.02
C PHE A 84 3.04 8.69 -2.17
N TRP A 85 4.34 8.50 -2.44
CA TRP A 85 5.41 9.17 -1.69
C TRP A 85 5.25 10.69 -1.72
N PHE A 86 5.09 11.28 -2.90
CA PHE A 86 4.89 12.72 -3.04
C PHE A 86 3.60 13.21 -2.39
N ALA A 87 2.53 12.39 -2.39
CA ALA A 87 1.27 12.75 -1.74
C ALA A 87 1.37 12.79 -0.21
N VAL A 88 2.22 11.96 0.41
CA VAL A 88 2.28 11.83 1.88
C VAL A 88 3.49 12.48 2.53
N VAL A 89 4.55 12.79 1.76
CA VAL A 89 5.83 13.26 2.33
C VAL A 89 5.68 14.55 3.13
N GLU A 90 4.88 15.51 2.67
CA GLU A 90 4.65 16.77 3.40
C GLU A 90 3.85 16.54 4.69
N ARG A 91 2.93 15.58 4.71
CA ARG A 91 2.23 15.19 5.95
C ARG A 91 3.18 14.55 6.94
N ALA A 92 4.04 13.64 6.48
CA ALA A 92 5.08 13.03 7.31
C ALA A 92 6.02 14.09 7.94
N LYS A 93 6.43 15.11 7.17
CA LYS A 93 7.22 16.24 7.67
C LYS A 93 6.47 17.02 8.76
N LYS A 94 5.18 17.33 8.55
CA LYS A 94 4.34 18.06 9.54
C LYS A 94 4.26 17.35 10.88
N VAL A 95 4.24 16.01 10.88
CA VAL A 95 4.28 15.23 12.13
C VAL A 95 5.69 14.93 12.64
N GLY A 96 6.74 15.42 12.00
CA GLY A 96 8.12 15.30 12.45
C GLY A 96 8.74 13.92 12.23
N MET A 97 8.26 13.16 11.23
CA MET A 97 8.84 11.85 10.91
C MET A 97 10.20 11.99 10.20
N PRO A 98 11.24 11.22 10.61
CA PRO A 98 12.50 11.17 9.88
C PRO A 98 12.30 10.44 8.55
N LEU A 99 12.45 11.12 7.42
CA LEU A 99 12.04 10.56 6.12
C LEU A 99 12.93 9.45 5.58
N LEU A 100 14.24 9.48 5.86
CA LEU A 100 15.20 8.55 5.24
C LEU A 100 14.93 7.06 5.55
N PRO A 101 14.70 6.65 6.81
CA PRO A 101 14.33 5.25 7.10
C PRO A 101 13.04 4.82 6.40
N TRP A 102 12.03 5.70 6.34
CA TRP A 102 10.77 5.42 5.66
C TRP A 102 10.95 5.33 4.15
N PHE A 103 11.80 6.17 3.55
CA PHE A 103 12.12 6.11 2.14
C PHE A 103 12.72 4.76 1.76
N ILE A 104 13.74 4.31 2.50
CA ILE A 104 14.37 3.01 2.27
C ILE A 104 13.33 1.89 2.42
N TYR A 105 12.53 1.93 3.48
CA TYR A 105 11.51 0.92 3.72
C TYR A 105 10.44 0.84 2.62
N VAL A 106 9.95 1.99 2.14
CA VAL A 106 8.99 2.08 1.04
C VAL A 106 9.59 1.58 -0.28
N ILE A 107 10.83 1.97 -0.61
CA ILE A 107 11.47 1.52 -1.85
C ILE A 107 11.72 0.00 -1.83
N CYS A 108 12.09 -0.56 -0.68
CA CYS A 108 12.34 -2.00 -0.57
C CYS A 108 11.06 -2.86 -0.55
N THR A 109 9.92 -2.31 -0.14
CA THR A 109 8.70 -3.12 0.14
C THR A 109 7.43 -2.60 -0.53
N ALA A 110 7.56 -1.55 -1.35
CA ALA A 110 6.49 -0.89 -2.09
C ALA A 110 5.27 -0.57 -1.21
N SER A 111 4.12 -1.19 -1.49
CA SER A 111 2.86 -0.90 -0.81
C SER A 111 2.84 -1.31 0.66
N ILE A 112 3.65 -2.28 1.11
CA ILE A 112 3.76 -2.65 2.53
C ILE A 112 4.34 -1.47 3.31
N GLY A 113 5.50 -0.97 2.86
CA GLY A 113 6.13 0.20 3.46
C GLY A 113 5.27 1.44 3.35
N GLY A 114 4.62 1.64 2.21
CA GLY A 114 3.72 2.77 1.98
C GLY A 114 2.52 2.78 2.93
N LEU A 115 1.81 1.66 3.05
CA LEU A 115 0.66 1.53 3.96
C LEU A 115 1.07 1.67 5.42
N HIS A 116 2.20 1.08 5.83
CA HIS A 116 2.72 1.23 7.18
C HIS A 116 3.11 2.70 7.46
N MET A 117 3.80 3.36 6.54
CA MET A 117 4.13 4.78 6.65
C MET A 117 2.86 5.63 6.79
N TYR A 118 1.85 5.36 5.97
CA TYR A 118 0.58 6.10 6.01
C TYR A 118 -0.16 5.90 7.34
N ALA A 119 -0.21 4.66 7.84
CA ALA A 119 -0.75 4.38 9.16
C ALA A 119 -0.01 5.15 10.26
N ARG A 120 1.33 5.21 10.19
CA ARG A 120 2.13 5.97 11.16
C ARG A 120 1.85 7.47 11.10
N ILE A 121 1.70 8.03 9.90
CA ILE A 121 1.33 9.45 9.72
C ILE A 121 -0.01 9.72 10.41
N LEU A 122 -1.04 8.94 10.10
CA LEU A 122 -2.38 9.11 10.67
C LEU A 122 -2.38 8.98 12.20
N TYR A 123 -1.64 8.01 12.73
CA TYR A 123 -1.49 7.84 14.18
C TYR A 123 -0.88 9.09 14.84
N LEU A 124 0.21 9.63 14.26
CA LEU A 124 0.85 10.83 14.80
C LEU A 124 0.01 12.10 14.61
N GLU A 125 -0.78 12.19 13.54
CA GLU A 125 -1.74 13.29 13.35
C GLU A 125 -2.86 13.24 14.40
N GLU A 126 -3.35 12.04 14.74
CA GLU A 126 -4.34 11.82 15.82
C GLU A 126 -3.76 12.21 17.19
N GLU A 127 -2.58 11.70 17.54
CA GLU A 127 -1.88 12.01 18.80
C GLU A 127 -1.60 13.52 18.96
N LYS A 128 -1.32 14.22 17.87
CA LYS A 128 -1.05 15.67 17.87
C LYS A 128 -2.30 16.54 17.74
N GLY A 129 -3.50 15.95 17.64
CA GLY A 129 -4.76 16.67 17.42
C GLY A 129 -4.83 17.40 16.07
N LEU A 130 -4.03 16.99 15.09
CA LEU A 130 -3.98 17.56 13.75
C LEU A 130 -5.04 16.98 12.81
N ALA A 131 -5.60 15.82 13.15
CA ALA A 131 -6.61 15.11 12.36
C ALA A 131 -7.91 15.92 12.12
N HIS A 132 -8.10 17.06 12.79
CA HIS A 132 -9.30 17.90 12.69
C HIS A 132 -9.13 19.19 11.87
N LYS A 133 -7.90 19.51 11.41
CA LYS A 133 -7.68 20.70 10.58
C LYS A 133 -7.87 20.32 9.11
N LYS A 134 -9.10 20.52 8.61
CA LYS A 134 -9.31 20.69 7.16
C LYS A 134 -8.32 21.75 6.68
N LEU A 135 -7.50 21.39 5.69
CA LEU A 135 -6.69 22.35 4.93
C LEU A 135 -7.60 23.41 4.30
#